data_AF-A0A9P5XQ83-F1
#
_entry.id   AF-A0A9P5XQ83-F1
#
_cell.length_a   1.000
_cell.length_b   1.000
_cell.length_c   1.000
_cell.angle_alpha   90.00
_cell.angle_beta   90.00
_cell.angle_gamma   90.00
#
_symmetry.space_group_name_H-M   'P 1'
#
loop_
_entity.id
_entity.type
_entity.pdbx_description
1 polymer ?
#
loop_
_entity_poly.entity_id
_entity_poly.type
_entity_poly.pdbx_seq_one_letter_code
_entity_poly.pdbx_strand_id
1 'polypeptide(L)'
;MAEHRKRLVEYEVGNSEKELLKPLKPGERKLVLCAHDKMTSQANDGVKRSWVLEGEHALKKKGVRRGMHQSDIICSTHGWIKKASQSLECYAITLVVRLNV
;
A
#
# COMPACT_ATOMS: atom_id res chain seq x y z
N MET A 1 -13.07 18.30 -6.67
CA MET A 1 -12.88 18.42 -5.19
C MET A 1 -13.66 19.59 -4.58
N ALA A 2 -13.49 20.84 -5.06
CA ALA A 2 -14.18 22.01 -4.50
C ALA A 2 -15.72 21.88 -4.47
N GLU A 3 -16.32 21.32 -5.53
CA GLU A 3 -17.76 21.12 -5.64
C GLU A 3 -18.33 20.16 -4.58
N HIS A 4 -17.57 19.14 -4.20
CA HIS A 4 -17.99 18.11 -3.24
C HIS A 4 -17.79 18.54 -1.77
N ARG A 5 -17.09 19.65 -1.52
CA ARG A 5 -16.72 20.11 -0.18
C ARG A 5 -17.91 20.36 0.75
N LYS A 6 -19.04 20.82 0.18
CA LYS A 6 -20.28 21.05 0.95
C LYS A 6 -20.84 19.77 1.56
N ARG A 7 -20.63 18.64 0.88
CA ARG A 7 -21.11 17.30 1.28
C ARG A 7 -20.04 16.48 2.00
N LEU A 8 -18.77 16.89 1.91
CA LEU A 8 -17.67 16.21 2.55
C LEU A 8 -17.82 16.27 4.08
N VAL A 9 -17.71 15.13 4.75
CA VAL A 9 -17.65 15.05 6.21
C VAL A 9 -16.39 15.76 6.68
N GLU A 10 -16.54 16.62 7.69
CA GLU A 10 -15.45 17.28 8.40
C GLU A 10 -15.56 16.95 9.88
N TYR A 11 -14.43 17.01 10.57
CA TYR A 11 -14.32 16.69 11.98
C TYR A 11 -13.80 17.91 12.75
N GLU A 12 -14.08 17.95 14.03
CA GLU A 12 -13.50 18.96 14.92
C GLU A 12 -11.96 18.83 14.95
N VAL A 13 -11.25 19.95 14.82
CA VAL A 13 -9.78 19.94 14.83
C VAL A 13 -9.30 19.44 16.19
N GLY A 14 -8.53 18.34 16.19
CA GLY A 14 -8.06 17.69 17.41
C GLY A 14 -9.00 16.60 17.96
N ASN A 15 -10.18 16.38 17.36
CA ASN A 15 -11.08 15.29 17.73
C ASN A 15 -11.71 14.62 16.50
N SER A 16 -11.16 13.48 16.09
CA SER A 16 -11.63 12.69 14.94
C SER A 16 -12.91 11.89 15.19
N GLU A 17 -13.39 11.82 16.43
CA GLU A 17 -14.64 11.11 16.77
C GLU A 17 -15.87 12.00 16.58
N LYS A 18 -15.69 13.32 16.54
CA LYS A 18 -16.78 14.29 16.48
C LYS A 18 -16.90 14.93 15.10
N GLU A 19 -17.91 14.49 14.35
CA GLU A 19 -18.28 15.08 13.06
C GLU A 19 -18.89 16.48 13.23
N LEU A 20 -18.51 17.41 12.36
CA LEU A 20 -19.16 18.71 12.22
C LEU A 20 -20.46 18.54 11.42
N LEU A 21 -21.59 18.93 12.03
CA LEU A 21 -22.89 18.89 11.37
C LEU A 21 -22.97 19.94 10.27
N LYS A 22 -23.18 19.49 9.03
CA LYS A 22 -23.39 20.36 7.88
C LYS A 22 -24.82 20.19 7.35
N PRO A 23 -25.53 21.28 7.06
CA PRO A 23 -26.86 21.20 6.45
C PRO A 23 -26.74 20.66 5.02
N LEU A 24 -27.44 19.56 4.75
CA LEU A 24 -27.56 18.95 3.42
C LEU A 24 -28.94 19.23 2.85
N LYS A 25 -29.04 19.37 1.52
CA LYS A 25 -30.36 19.48 0.89
C LYS A 25 -31.11 18.16 0.96
N PRO A 26 -32.45 18.16 0.92
CA PRO A 26 -33.23 16.94 0.84
C PRO A 26 -32.77 16.07 -0.35
N GLY A 27 -32.46 14.80 -0.08
CA GLY A 27 -31.95 13.84 -1.08
C GLY A 27 -30.42 13.83 -1.26
N GLU A 28 -29.68 14.79 -0.70
CA GLU A 28 -28.22 14.75 -0.75
C GLU A 28 -27.64 13.79 0.30
N ARG A 29 -26.64 13.01 -0.10
CA ARG A 29 -25.88 12.12 0.80
C ARG A 29 -24.55 12.76 1.20
N LYS A 30 -24.16 12.55 2.46
CA LYS A 30 -22.80 12.82 2.95
C LYS A 30 -21.77 12.10 2.07
N LEU A 31 -20.62 12.73 1.89
CA LEU A 31 -19.45 12.14 1.24
C LEU A 31 -18.35 11.97 2.27
N VAL A 32 -17.84 10.75 2.41
CA VAL A 32 -16.71 10.46 3.29
C VAL A 32 -15.48 10.28 2.44
N LEU A 33 -14.37 10.88 2.85
CA LEU A 33 -13.09 10.67 2.20
C LEU A 33 -12.58 9.26 2.56
N CYS A 34 -12.32 8.46 1.54
CA CYS A 34 -11.65 7.17 1.70
C CYS A 34 -10.24 7.30 1.13
N ALA A 35 -9.23 7.22 1.99
CA ALA A 35 -7.84 7.22 1.59
C ALA A 35 -7.48 5.83 1.07
N HIS A 36 -6.90 5.76 -0.11
CA HIS A 36 -6.39 4.52 -0.70
C HIS A 36 -4.87 4.61 -0.77
N ASP A 37 -4.19 3.56 -0.32
CA ASP A 37 -2.74 3.44 -0.42
C ASP A 37 -2.32 2.04 -0.89
N LYS A 38 -1.14 1.97 -1.50
CA LYS A 38 -0.54 0.75 -2.02
C LYS A 38 0.86 0.57 -1.46
N MET A 39 1.10 -0.58 -0.87
CA MET A 39 2.41 -1.00 -0.39
C MET A 39 2.88 -2.23 -1.16
N THR A 40 4.17 -2.33 -1.42
CA THR A 40 4.80 -3.58 -1.84
C THR A 40 5.93 -3.91 -0.89
N SER A 41 5.79 -5.00 -0.16
CA SER A 41 6.86 -5.55 0.67
C SER A 41 7.56 -6.67 -0.09
N GLN A 42 8.87 -6.78 0.06
CA GLN A 42 9.68 -7.82 -0.58
C GLN A 42 10.37 -8.62 0.52
N ALA A 43 10.34 -9.94 0.43
CA ALA A 43 11.10 -10.79 1.33
C ALA A 43 12.61 -10.52 1.11
N ASN A 44 13.30 -10.11 2.17
CA ASN A 44 14.76 -10.04 2.22
C ASN A 44 15.31 -11.25 2.97
N ASP A 45 14.81 -12.42 2.60
CA ASP A 45 15.11 -13.74 3.16
C ASP A 45 16.36 -14.39 2.54
N GLY A 46 17.08 -13.65 1.69
CA GLY A 46 18.34 -14.10 1.13
C GLY A 46 19.39 -14.38 2.22
N VAL A 47 20.08 -15.51 2.11
CA VAL A 47 21.20 -15.88 2.98
C VAL A 47 22.23 -14.75 3.02
N LYS A 48 22.41 -14.11 4.19
CA LYS A 48 23.29 -12.93 4.36
C LYS A 48 24.77 -13.26 4.22
N ARG A 49 25.18 -14.48 4.63
CA ARG A 49 26.57 -14.93 4.63
C ARG A 49 26.67 -16.35 4.06
N SER A 50 27.64 -16.58 3.20
CA SER A 50 27.98 -17.88 2.66
C SER A 50 29.48 -18.10 2.82
N TRP A 51 29.89 -19.32 3.11
CA TRP A 51 31.30 -19.70 3.04
C TRP A 51 31.71 -19.78 1.57
N VAL A 52 32.72 -19.01 1.19
CA VAL A 52 33.32 -19.00 -0.15
C VAL A 52 34.83 -19.11 0.02
N LEU A 53 35.50 -19.72 -0.96
CA LEU A 53 36.96 -19.83 -0.96
C LEU A 53 37.60 -18.44 -1.15
N GLU A 54 38.84 -18.30 -0.69
CA GLU A 54 39.60 -17.06 -0.83
C GLU A 54 39.78 -16.72 -2.32
N GLY A 55 39.34 -15.52 -2.73
CA GLY A 55 39.32 -15.09 -4.13
C GLY A 55 38.02 -15.40 -4.89
N GLU A 56 37.06 -16.11 -4.30
CA GLU A 56 35.77 -16.38 -4.92
C GLU A 56 34.64 -15.50 -4.36
N HIS A 57 33.75 -15.05 -5.25
CA HIS A 57 32.47 -14.47 -4.89
C HIS A 57 31.33 -15.34 -5.39
N ALA A 58 30.47 -15.81 -4.48
CA ALA A 58 29.24 -16.49 -4.87
C ALA A 58 28.32 -15.51 -5.60
N LEU A 59 28.10 -15.75 -6.91
CA LEU A 59 27.08 -15.05 -7.68
C LEU A 59 25.71 -15.41 -7.11
N LYS A 60 25.16 -14.53 -6.26
CA LYS A 60 23.78 -14.67 -5.81
C LYS A 60 22.88 -14.35 -6.99
N LYS A 61 21.96 -15.26 -7.33
CA LYS A 61 20.77 -14.86 -8.09
C LYS A 61 20.20 -13.65 -7.35
N LYS A 62 20.02 -12.53 -8.05
CA LYS A 62 19.11 -11.48 -7.60
C LYS A 62 17.75 -12.16 -7.57
N GLY A 63 17.40 -12.71 -6.41
CA GLY A 63 16.47 -13.84 -6.31
C GLY A 63 15.13 -13.56 -6.96
N VAL A 64 14.40 -14.64 -7.26
CA VAL A 64 12.94 -14.55 -7.45
C VAL A 64 12.39 -14.10 -6.11
N ARG A 65 12.35 -12.80 -5.88
CA ARG A 65 11.89 -12.24 -4.62
C ARG A 65 10.39 -12.44 -4.58
N ARG A 66 9.94 -13.21 -3.58
CA ARG A 66 8.54 -13.22 -3.18
C ARG A 66 8.28 -11.87 -2.53
N GLY A 67 7.32 -11.14 -3.06
CA GLY A 67 6.81 -9.91 -2.49
C GLY A 67 5.33 -10.02 -2.26
N MET A 68 4.82 -9.16 -1.39
CA MET A 68 3.40 -8.99 -1.17
C MET A 68 3.03 -7.57 -1.59
N HIS A 69 2.17 -7.47 -2.59
CA HIS A 69 1.49 -6.24 -2.92
C HIS A 69 0.23 -6.16 -2.09
N GLN A 70 0.10 -5.09 -1.30
CA GLN A 70 -1.05 -4.80 -0.48
C GLN A 70 -1.66 -3.47 -0.94
N SER A 71 -2.95 -3.47 -1.18
CA SER A 71 -3.72 -2.30 -1.57
C SER A 71 -4.91 -2.17 -0.64
N ASP A 72 -4.93 -1.10 0.17
CA ASP A 72 -5.89 -0.92 1.25
C ASP A 72 -6.59 0.44 1.18
N ILE A 73 -7.84 0.44 1.62
CA ILE A 73 -8.66 1.64 1.78
C ILE A 73 -8.94 1.87 3.26
N ILE A 74 -8.64 3.07 3.74
CA ILE A 74 -8.95 3.54 5.09
C ILE A 74 -10.00 4.65 4.99
N CYS A 75 -11.04 4.53 5.80
CA CYS A 75 -12.15 5.47 5.90
C CYS A 75 -12.19 6.02 7.33
N SER A 76 -12.35 7.33 7.49
CA SER A 76 -12.44 7.94 8.83
C SER A 76 -13.63 7.43 9.65
N THR A 77 -14.73 7.06 8.99
CA THR A 77 -15.95 6.58 9.65
C THR A 77 -15.90 5.09 10.03
N HIS A 78 -15.26 4.26 9.21
CA HIS A 78 -15.30 2.79 9.35
C HIS A 78 -13.93 2.16 9.60
N GLY A 79 -12.88 2.97 9.69
CA GLY A 79 -11.50 2.50 9.73
C GLY A 79 -11.10 1.77 8.46
N TRP A 80 -10.40 0.65 8.62
CA TRP A 80 -9.92 -0.15 7.51
C TRP A 80 -11.05 -0.97 6.84
N ILE A 81 -11.23 -0.77 5.53
CA ILE A 81 -12.26 -1.48 4.75
C ILE A 81 -11.69 -2.79 4.22
N LYS A 82 -11.64 -3.82 5.07
CA LYS A 82 -11.10 -5.16 4.73
C LYS A 82 -11.73 -5.79 3.47
N LYS A 83 -13.00 -5.51 3.19
CA LYS A 83 -13.69 -6.03 2.00
C LYS A 83 -13.19 -5.43 0.68
N ALA A 84 -12.57 -4.24 0.75
CA ALA A 84 -11.98 -3.57 -0.40
C ALA A 84 -10.47 -3.81 -0.51
N SER A 85 -9.87 -4.48 0.49
CA SER A 85 -8.46 -4.85 0.47
C SER A 85 -8.15 -5.85 -0.63
N GLN A 86 -7.00 -5.65 -1.27
CA GLN A 86 -6.43 -6.62 -2.20
C GLN A 86 -5.01 -6.95 -1.80
N SER A 87 -4.74 -8.24 -1.66
CA SER A 87 -3.42 -8.80 -1.38
C SER A 87 -3.03 -9.69 -2.56
N LEU A 88 -1.89 -9.41 -3.17
CA LEU A 88 -1.36 -10.18 -4.29
C LEU A 88 0.07 -10.60 -4.01
N GLU A 89 0.39 -11.86 -4.26
CA GLU A 89 1.78 -12.29 -4.31
C GLU A 89 2.44 -11.77 -5.60
N CYS A 90 3.60 -11.15 -5.45
CA CYS A 90 4.41 -10.67 -6.56
C CYS A 90 5.69 -11.48 -6.65
N TYR A 91 6.02 -11.96 -7.85
CA TYR A 91 7.28 -12.62 -8.15
C TYR A 91 8.12 -11.70 -9.04
N ALA A 92 9.25 -11.22 -8.52
CA ALA A 92 10.19 -10.47 -9.35
C ALA A 92 11.00 -11.44 -10.22
N ILE A 93 10.70 -11.53 -11.52
CA ILE A 93 11.53 -12.26 -12.49
C ILE A 93 12.68 -11.34 -12.92
N THR A 94 13.92 -11.67 -12.54
CA THR A 94 15.10 -10.95 -13.04
C THR A 94 15.68 -11.70 -14.24
N LEU A 95 15.58 -11.11 -15.44
CA LEU A 95 16.27 -11.55 -16.65
C LEU A 95 17.73 -11.08 -16.56
N VAL A 96 18.67 -12.01 -16.40
CA VAL A 96 20.11 -11.70 -16.49
C VAL A 96 20.51 -11.80 -17.95
N VAL A 97 20.69 -10.66 -18.63
CA VAL A 97 21.34 -10.63 -19.95
C VAL A 97 22.83 -10.77 -19.72
N ARG A 98 23.39 -11.89 -20.17
CA ARG A 98 24.84 -12.13 -20.19
C ARG A 98 25.41 -11.34 -21.37
N LEU A 99 26.16 -10.27 -21.13
CA LEU A 99 27.05 -9.71 -22.14
C LEU A 99 28.26 -10.64 -22.19
N ASN A 100 28.37 -11.41 -23.27
CA ASN A 100 29.61 -12.09 -23.61
C ASN A 100 30.60 -10.99 -24.05
N VAL A 101 31.66 -10.80 -23.27
CA VAL A 101 32.87 -10.10 -23.69
C VAL A 101 33.80 -11.13 -24.30
#